data_AF-A0ABC9FYV7-F1
#
_entry.id   AF-A0ABC9FYV7-F1
#
_cell.length_a   1.000
_cell.length_b   1.000
_cell.length_c   1.000
_cell.angle_alpha   90.00
_cell.angle_beta   90.00
_cell.angle_gamma   90.00
#
_symmetry.space_group_name_H-M   'P 1'
#
loop_
_entity.id
_entity.type
_entity.pdbx_description
1 polymer ?
#
loop_
_entity_poly.entity_id
_entity_poly.type
_entity_poly.pdbx_seq_one_letter_code
_entity_poly.pdbx_strand_id
1 'polypeptide(L)' 'MFDDQDLGFFANFLGIFIFVLVIAYHFVMADPKYEGN' A
#
# COMPACT_ATOMS: atom_id res chain seq x y z
N MET A 1 22.92 -7.26 12.30
CA MET A 1 21.83 -8.06 12.89
C MET A 1 20.61 -7.17 12.77
N PHE A 2 19.60 -7.61 12.05
CA PHE A 2 18.34 -6.87 11.99
C PHE A 2 17.68 -7.07 13.34
N ASP A 3 17.49 -6.00 14.10
CA ASP A 3 16.89 -6.07 15.42
C ASP A 3 15.39 -5.75 15.37
N ASP A 4 14.72 -5.87 16.51
CA ASP A 4 13.29 -5.63 16.60
C ASP A 4 12.91 -4.17 16.28
N GLN A 5 13.84 -3.23 16.42
CA GLN A 5 13.64 -1.82 16.08
C GLN A 5 13.67 -1.63 14.56
N ASP A 6 14.62 -2.24 13.87
CA ASP A 6 14.70 -2.23 12.41
C ASP A 6 13.46 -2.91 11.78
N LEU A 7 13.03 -4.03 12.38
CA LEU A 7 11.83 -4.74 11.94
C LEU A 7 10.55 -3.97 12.20
N GLY A 8 10.46 -3.31 13.36
CA GLY A 8 9.35 -2.41 13.68
C GLY A 8 9.26 -1.25 12.69
N PHE A 9 10.39 -0.62 12.36
CA PHE A 9 10.44 0.47 11.37
C PHE A 9 10.00 -0.02 9.98
N PHE A 10 10.56 -1.13 9.52
CA PHE A 10 10.25 -1.68 8.20
C PHE A 10 8.78 -2.11 8.08
N ALA A 11 8.22 -2.74 9.12
CA ALA A 11 6.82 -3.15 9.15
C ALA A 11 5.86 -1.94 9.12
N ASN A 12 6.17 -0.87 9.86
CA ASN A 12 5.38 0.37 9.82
C ASN A 12 5.45 1.05 8.45
N PHE A 13 6.66 1.16 7.88
CA PHE A 13 6.84 1.70 6.54
C PHE A 13 6.07 0.90 5.49
N LEU A 14 6.20 -0.43 5.53
CA LEU A 14 5.52 -1.33 4.60
C LEU A 14 3.99 -1.27 4.76
N GLY A 15 3.49 -1.17 6.00
CA GLY A 15 2.06 -1.04 6.28
C GLY A 15 1.45 0.23 5.66
N ILE A 16 2.10 1.38 5.87
CA ILE A 16 1.68 2.65 5.25
C ILE A 16 1.78 2.56 3.73
N PHE A 17 2.88 1.99 3.22
CA PHE A 17 3.12 1.86 1.78
C PHE A 17 2.03 1.02 1.09
N ILE A 18 1.68 -0.14 1.65
CA ILE A 18 0.61 -0.99 1.12
C ILE A 18 -0.74 -0.27 1.20
N PHE A 19 -1.01 0.45 2.30
CA PHE A 19 -2.27 1.19 2.46
C PHE A 19 -2.44 2.26 1.36
N VAL A 20 -1.38 3.02 1.07
CA VAL A 20 -1.38 3.99 -0.03
C VAL A 20 -1.59 3.30 -1.39
N LEU A 21 -0.96 2.14 -1.63
CA LEU A 21 -1.16 1.38 -2.87
C LEU A 21 -2.60 0.89 -3.04
N VAL A 22 -3.25 0.44 -1.95
CA VAL A 22 -4.67 0.03 -1.99
C VAL A 22 -5.57 1.21 -2.34
N ILE A 23 -5.32 2.39 -1.75
CA ILE A 23 -6.07 3.61 -2.08
C ILE A 23 -5.86 3.97 -3.55
N ALA A 24 -4.62 3.94 -4.04
CA ALA A 24 -4.31 4.24 -5.43
C ALA A 24 -4.99 3.24 -6.38
N TYR A 25 -5.00 1.95 -6.04
CA TYR A 25 -5.72 0.93 -6.81
C TYR A 25 -7.22 1.22 -6.86
N HIS A 26 -7.85 1.52 -5.73
CA HIS A 26 -9.27 1.89 -5.71
C HIS A 26 -9.55 3.17 -6.50
N PHE A 27 -8.67 4.17 -6.43
CA PHE A 27 -8.79 5.39 -7.21
C PHE A 27 -8.73 5.12 -8.71
N VAL A 28 -7.79 4.27 -9.16
CA VAL A 28 -7.67 3.88 -10.57
C VAL A 28 -8.86 3.02 -11.01
N MET A 29 -9.33 2.09 -10.18
CA MET A 29 -10.49 1.24 -10.51
C MET A 29 -11.82 2.00 -10.46
N ALA A 30 -11.89 3.12 -9.73
CA ALA A 30 -13.04 4.01 -9.73
C ALA A 30 -13.11 4.90 -10.99
N ASP A 31 -12.07 4.91 -11.82
CA ASP A 31 -12.13 5.58 -13.11
C ASP A 31 -13.01 4.73 -14.07
N PRO A 32 -14.08 5.30 -14.64
CA PRO A 32 -14.99 4.60 -15.55
C PRO A 32 -14.32 4.03 -16.80
N LYS A 33 -13.11 4.48 -17.13
CA LYS A 33 -12.26 3.87 -18.16
C LYS A 33 -11.87 2.41 -17.85
N TYR A 34 -11.84 2.05 -16.57
CA TYR A 34 -11.49 0.71 -16.08
C TYR A 34 -12.67 -0.01 -15.41
N GLU A 35 -13.85 0.60 -15.38
CA GLU A 35 -15.10 -0.13 -15.11
C GLU A 35 -15.22 -1.23 -16.16
N GLY A 36 -15.22 -2.48 -15.69
CA GLY A 36 -15.20 -3.67 -16.53
C GLY A 36 -16.25 -3.58 -17.64
N ASN A 37 -15.78 -3.75 -18.87
CA ASN A 37 -16.60 -3.79 -20.07
C ASN A 37 -17.63 -4.92 -20.05
#